data_AF-A0A3M1VJ25-F1
#
_entry.id   AF-A0A3M1VJ25-F1
#
_cell.length_a   1.000
_cell.length_b   1.000
_cell.length_c   1.000
_cell.angle_alpha   90.00
_cell.angle_beta   90.00
_cell.angle_gamma   90.00
#
_symmetry.space_group_name_H-M   'P 1'
#
loop_
_entity.id
_entity.type
_entity.pdbx_description
1 polymer ?
#
loop_
_entity_poly.entity_id
_entity_poly.type
_entity_poly.pdbx_seq_one_letter_code
_entity_poly.pdbx_strand_id
1 'polypeptide(L)'
;MPRNSTAARVRSLPRRVLELTQLALVALTFFAGYVFLRYSYQVAEPYPFSQEFVLVVLGTLATAMITSLLLHKQTEAELSKEQAVKYIELKSSVYTKLIDDVERLAARGKLDRADLRHLEYLVHRIAIVGSPEVLRAYGEFIRGVGAAFRDSEVSEADSDLVMRHLATLTIALRRDLIGELDAAYPELAASIERDILDNAERSADTF
;
A
#
# COMPACT_ATOMS: atom_id res chain seq x y z
N MET A 1 50.81 -22.07 28.93
CA MET A 1 50.96 -20.62 28.70
C MET A 1 49.80 -20.14 27.81
N PRO A 2 48.90 -19.28 28.31
CA PRO A 2 47.81 -18.71 27.52
C PRO A 2 48.12 -17.26 27.13
N ARG A 3 47.87 -16.85 25.88
CA ARG A 3 47.62 -15.43 25.52
C ARG A 3 47.23 -15.29 24.05
N ASN A 4 45.96 -14.99 23.81
CA ASN A 4 45.46 -13.80 23.11
C ASN A 4 44.07 -14.07 22.54
N SER A 5 43.07 -13.82 23.40
CA SER A 5 41.69 -13.55 22.98
C SER A 5 41.33 -12.17 23.55
N THR A 6 41.74 -11.12 22.83
CA THR A 6 41.48 -9.72 23.18
C THR A 6 41.09 -8.94 21.92
N ALA A 7 40.06 -9.41 21.21
CA ALA A 7 39.51 -8.66 20.08
C ALA A 7 37.99 -8.86 19.87
N ALA A 8 37.25 -9.24 20.92
CA ALA A 8 35.80 -9.41 20.81
C ALA A 8 35.09 -8.83 22.04
N ARG A 9 35.08 -7.51 22.15
CA ARG A 9 34.19 -6.83 23.09
C ARG A 9 33.74 -5.46 22.57
N VAL A 10 33.33 -5.40 21.30
CA VAL A 10 32.39 -4.35 20.86
C VAL A 10 31.04 -4.73 21.43
N ARG A 11 30.80 -4.22 22.63
CA ARG A 11 29.60 -4.40 23.44
C ARG A 11 28.40 -3.94 22.60
N SER A 12 27.60 -4.87 22.12
CA SER A 12 26.27 -4.58 21.55
C SER A 12 25.42 -3.99 22.68
N LEU A 13 25.42 -2.66 22.80
CA LEU A 13 24.55 -1.97 23.75
C LEU A 13 23.10 -2.35 23.40
N PRO A 14 22.27 -2.69 24.39
CA PRO A 14 20.87 -2.97 24.12
C PRO A 14 20.25 -1.75 23.45
N ARG A 15 19.50 -1.97 22.37
CA ARG A 15 18.91 -0.92 21.50
C ARG A 15 18.30 0.26 22.26
N ARG A 16 17.67 -0.01 23.42
CA ARG A 16 17.10 0.98 24.34
C ARG A 16 18.12 1.95 24.95
N VAL A 17 19.34 1.49 25.27
CA VAL A 17 20.39 2.35 25.82
C VAL A 17 20.92 3.30 24.75
N LEU A 18 21.03 2.84 23.50
CA LEU A 18 21.41 3.70 22.38
C LEU A 18 20.37 4.81 22.16
N GLU A 19 19.09 4.43 22.12
CA GLU A 19 17.96 5.37 21.99
C GLU A 19 17.95 6.41 23.13
N LEU A 20 18.14 5.98 24.38
CA LEU A 20 18.22 6.89 25.53
C LEU A 20 19.44 7.82 25.45
N THR A 21 20.60 7.32 25.03
CA THR A 21 21.79 8.17 24.87
C THR A 21 21.62 9.20 23.76
N GLN A 22 20.99 8.84 22.64
CA GLN A 22 20.68 9.78 21.56
C GLN A 22 19.70 10.86 22.02
N LEU A 23 18.64 10.45 22.74
CA LEU A 23 17.65 11.38 23.27
C LEU A 23 18.27 12.34 24.29
N ALA A 24 19.16 11.84 25.17
CA ALA A 24 19.91 12.66 26.12
C ALA A 24 20.85 13.65 25.41
N LEU A 25 21.55 13.23 24.36
CA LEU A 25 22.42 14.11 23.56
C LEU A 25 21.62 15.21 22.84
N VAL A 26 20.47 14.87 22.27
CA VAL A 26 19.56 15.85 21.65
C VAL A 26 19.07 16.85 22.70
N ALA A 27 18.57 16.38 23.85
CA ALA A 27 18.10 17.24 24.92
C ALA A 27 19.20 18.18 25.43
N LEU A 28 20.42 17.67 25.63
CA LEU A 28 21.58 18.47 26.03
C LEU A 28 21.92 19.54 24.99
N THR A 29 21.85 19.20 23.70
CA THR A 29 22.12 20.14 22.60
C THR A 29 21.11 21.29 22.58
N PHE A 30 19.81 20.97 22.72
CA PHE A 30 18.76 21.99 22.81
C PHE A 30 18.91 22.86 24.06
N PHE A 31 19.24 22.27 25.21
CA PHE A 31 19.46 23.00 26.45
C PHE A 31 20.66 23.95 26.34
N ALA A 32 21.80 23.47 25.83
CA ALA A 32 22.98 24.28 25.62
C ALA A 32 22.72 25.43 24.63
N GLY A 33 21.99 25.15 23.54
CA GLY A 33 21.57 26.16 22.57
C GLY A 33 20.69 27.25 23.20
N TYR A 34 19.73 26.87 24.05
CA TYR A 34 18.90 27.82 24.80
C TYR A 34 19.71 28.70 25.75
N VAL A 35 20.60 28.09 26.55
CA VAL A 35 21.46 28.83 27.48
C VAL A 35 22.37 29.81 26.74
N PHE A 36 22.97 29.39 25.62
CA PHE A 36 23.80 30.25 24.77
C PHE A 36 23.01 31.46 24.24
N LEU A 37 21.81 31.22 23.73
CA LEU A 37 20.91 32.28 23.25
C LEU A 37 20.48 33.24 24.36
N ARG A 38 20.19 32.72 25.55
CA ARG A 38 19.84 33.54 26.71
C ARG A 38 21.01 34.42 27.17
N TYR A 39 22.22 33.85 27.19
CA TYR A 39 23.43 34.56 27.55
C TYR A 39 23.79 35.64 26.53
N SER A 40 23.73 35.33 25.23
CA SER A 40 24.02 36.30 24.17
C SER A 40 23.05 37.48 24.19
N TYR A 41 21.78 37.24 24.50
CA TYR A 41 20.77 38.28 24.67
C TYR A 41 21.08 39.20 25.86
N GLN A 42 21.51 38.65 27.00
CA GLN A 42 21.86 39.44 28.20
C GLN A 42 23.14 40.26 28.00
N VAL A 43 24.14 39.73 27.30
CA VAL A 43 25.38 40.46 26.99
C VAL A 43 25.14 41.60 25.99
N ALA A 44 24.13 41.47 25.12
CA ALA A 44 23.75 42.49 24.16
C ALA A 44 22.85 43.60 24.76
N GLU A 45 22.34 43.44 25.98
CA GLU A 45 21.45 44.40 26.66
C GLU A 45 22.00 45.84 26.76
N PRO A 46 23.31 46.07 26.96
CA PRO A 46 23.87 47.43 26.93
C PRO A 46 23.96 48.06 25.54
N TYR A 47 23.74 47.29 24.46
CA TYR A 47 23.93 47.69 23.06
C TYR A 47 22.63 47.45 22.24
N PRO A 48 21.70 48.41 22.21
CA PRO A 48 20.38 48.25 21.61
C PRO A 48 20.40 47.74 20.16
N PHE A 49 21.32 48.27 19.35
CA PHE A 49 21.50 47.87 17.96
C PHE A 49 21.90 46.40 17.79
N SER A 50 22.80 45.89 18.65
CA SER A 50 23.26 44.50 18.57
C SER A 50 22.15 43.51 18.96
N GLN A 51 21.31 43.89 19.92
CA GLN A 51 20.16 43.07 20.35
C GLN A 51 19.10 42.94 19.25
N GLU A 52 18.74 44.05 18.60
CA GLU A 52 17.81 44.05 17.46
C GLU A 52 18.34 43.22 16.29
N PHE A 53 19.63 43.36 15.97
CA PHE A 53 20.27 42.58 14.92
C PHE A 53 20.23 41.07 15.21
N VAL A 54 20.52 40.67 16.45
CA VAL A 54 20.43 39.25 16.87
C VAL A 54 18.99 38.73 16.74
N LEU A 55 17.99 39.52 17.12
CA LEU A 55 16.58 39.13 17.00
C LEU A 55 16.14 38.99 15.54
N VAL A 56 16.56 39.89 14.66
CA VAL A 56 16.27 39.80 13.22
C VAL A 56 16.91 38.55 12.63
N VAL A 57 18.20 38.30 12.90
CA VAL A 57 18.89 37.10 12.42
C VAL A 57 18.23 35.83 12.94
N LEU A 58 17.88 35.77 14.24
CA LEU A 58 17.21 34.62 14.82
C LEU A 58 15.82 34.41 14.22
N GLY A 59 15.04 35.48 14.03
CA GLY A 59 13.73 35.44 13.40
C GLY A 59 13.80 34.96 11.94
N THR A 60 14.77 35.44 11.17
CA THR A 60 15.00 34.99 9.79
C THR A 60 15.42 33.53 9.75
N LEU A 61 16.34 33.09 10.61
CA LEU A 61 16.76 31.70 10.70
C LEU A 61 15.61 30.78 11.11
N ALA A 62 14.85 31.15 12.14
CA ALA A 62 13.68 30.39 12.57
C ALA A 62 12.63 30.29 11.46
N THR A 63 12.36 31.39 10.77
CA THR A 63 11.42 31.41 9.63
C THR A 63 11.92 30.52 8.49
N ALA A 64 13.20 30.60 8.13
CA ALA A 64 13.79 29.75 7.09
C ALA A 64 13.72 28.25 7.48
N MET A 65 13.99 27.92 8.75
CA MET A 65 13.87 26.55 9.26
C MET A 65 12.44 26.04 9.22
N ILE A 66 11.47 26.83 9.69
CA ILE A 66 10.05 26.47 9.67
C ILE A 66 9.59 26.26 8.23
N THR A 67 9.91 27.18 7.32
CA THR A 67 9.55 27.06 5.90
C THR A 67 10.19 25.83 5.27
N SER A 68 11.46 25.55 5.54
CA SER A 68 12.12 24.33 5.05
C SER A 68 11.43 23.06 5.54
N LEU A 69 11.05 23.02 6.83
CA LEU A 69 10.33 21.89 7.42
C LEU A 69 8.94 21.70 6.77
N LEU A 70 8.20 22.80 6.58
CA LEU A 70 6.88 22.79 5.97
C LEU A 70 6.94 22.32 4.51
N LEU A 71 7.87 22.87 3.71
CA LEU A 71 8.07 22.46 2.33
C LEU A 71 8.42 20.98 2.23
N HIS A 72 9.36 20.51 3.06
CA HIS A 72 9.74 19.10 3.09
C HIS A 72 8.54 18.20 3.38
N LYS A 73 7.73 18.54 4.38
CA LYS A 73 6.53 17.77 4.74
C LYS A 73 5.46 17.78 3.65
N GLN A 74 5.30 18.90 2.96
CA GLN A 74 4.41 18.98 1.80
C GLN A 74 4.90 18.10 0.66
N THR A 75 6.19 18.17 0.30
CA THR A 75 6.78 17.33 -0.75
C THR A 75 6.67 15.84 -0.41
N GLU A 76 6.90 15.46 0.85
CA GLU A 76 6.73 14.07 1.30
C GLU A 76 5.28 13.60 1.14
N ALA A 77 4.31 14.42 1.53
CA ALA A 77 2.90 14.11 1.38
C ALA A 77 2.46 14.03 -0.09
N GLU A 78 2.97 14.92 -0.95
CA GLU A 78 2.70 14.91 -2.39
C GLU A 78 3.28 13.66 -3.07
N LEU A 79 4.54 13.33 -2.77
CA LEU A 79 5.19 12.12 -3.28
C LEU A 79 4.44 10.86 -2.85
N SER A 80 4.02 10.79 -1.58
CA SER A 80 3.23 9.66 -1.08
C SER A 80 1.89 9.54 -1.81
N LYS A 81 1.23 10.66 -2.14
CA LYS A 81 -0.01 10.66 -2.93
C LYS A 81 0.24 10.16 -4.36
N GLU A 82 1.28 10.65 -5.02
CA GLU A 82 1.62 10.19 -6.38
C GLU A 82 1.93 8.68 -6.41
N GLN A 83 2.67 8.18 -5.42
CA GLN A 83 2.95 6.75 -5.30
C GLN A 83 1.68 5.93 -5.10
N ALA A 84 0.75 6.41 -4.26
CA ALA A 84 -0.53 5.75 -4.05
C ALA A 84 -1.37 5.70 -5.34
N VAL A 85 -1.44 6.81 -6.09
CA VAL A 85 -2.15 6.85 -7.38
C VAL A 85 -1.54 5.87 -8.37
N LYS A 86 -0.21 5.88 -8.57
CA LYS A 86 0.49 4.94 -9.46
C LYS A 86 0.24 3.48 -9.07
N TYR A 87 0.18 3.20 -7.77
CA TYR A 87 -0.11 1.86 -7.27
C TYR A 87 -1.56 1.43 -7.57
N ILE A 88 -2.53 2.33 -7.38
CA ILE A 88 -3.94 2.10 -7.74
C ILE A 88 -4.09 1.90 -9.25
N GLU A 89 -3.43 2.70 -10.07
CA GLU A 89 -3.42 2.53 -11.53
C GLU A 89 -2.86 1.18 -11.95
N LEU A 90 -1.75 0.74 -11.34
CA LEU A 90 -1.17 -0.57 -11.58
C LEU A 90 -2.14 -1.70 -11.18
N LYS A 91 -2.77 -1.62 -10.00
CA LYS A 91 -3.81 -2.56 -9.55
C LYS A 91 -4.95 -2.64 -10.55
N SER A 92 -5.54 -1.49 -10.91
CA SER A 92 -6.63 -1.39 -11.90
C SER A 92 -6.22 -2.03 -13.22
N SER A 93 -5.03 -1.72 -13.74
CA SER A 93 -4.54 -2.28 -15.01
C SER A 93 -4.39 -3.81 -14.96
N VAL A 94 -3.92 -4.36 -13.84
CA VAL A 94 -3.80 -5.82 -13.66
C VAL A 94 -5.20 -6.46 -13.62
N TYR A 95 -6.13 -5.88 -12.88
CA TYR A 95 -7.48 -6.42 -12.69
C TYR A 95 -8.36 -6.28 -13.93
N THR A 96 -8.33 -5.15 -14.63
CA THR A 96 -9.03 -4.97 -15.91
C THR A 96 -8.53 -5.99 -16.93
N LYS A 97 -7.20 -6.14 -17.07
CA LYS A 97 -6.65 -7.15 -17.99
C LYS A 97 -7.06 -8.58 -17.62
N LEU A 98 -7.21 -8.88 -16.34
CA LEU A 98 -7.72 -10.18 -15.90
C LEU A 98 -9.18 -10.37 -16.35
N ILE A 99 -10.03 -9.38 -16.14
CA ILE A 99 -11.44 -9.42 -16.56
C ILE A 99 -11.52 -9.55 -18.08
N ASP A 100 -10.75 -8.77 -18.84
CA ASP A 100 -10.70 -8.84 -20.31
C ASP A 100 -10.25 -10.23 -20.80
N ASP A 101 -9.27 -10.85 -20.11
CA ASP A 101 -8.80 -12.19 -20.42
C ASP A 101 -9.90 -13.24 -20.15
N VAL A 102 -10.63 -13.11 -19.05
CA VAL A 102 -11.76 -14.00 -18.72
C VAL A 102 -12.91 -13.82 -19.72
N GLU A 103 -13.29 -12.59 -20.05
CA GLU A 103 -14.34 -12.28 -21.04
C GLU A 103 -14.00 -12.89 -22.40
N ARG A 104 -12.76 -12.70 -22.87
CA ARG A 104 -12.30 -13.26 -24.15
C ARG A 104 -12.37 -14.79 -24.17
N LEU A 105 -12.05 -15.44 -23.05
CA LEU A 105 -12.12 -16.91 -22.94
C LEU A 105 -13.57 -17.39 -22.90
N ALA A 106 -14.43 -16.70 -22.15
CA ALA A 106 -15.86 -16.99 -22.08
C ALA A 106 -16.52 -16.87 -23.47
N ALA A 107 -16.21 -15.81 -24.23
CA ALA A 107 -16.76 -15.58 -25.57
C ALA A 107 -16.39 -16.67 -26.59
N ARG A 108 -15.26 -17.37 -26.40
CA ARG A 108 -14.84 -18.48 -27.28
C ARG A 108 -15.62 -19.77 -27.02
N GLY A 109 -16.25 -19.92 -25.85
CA GLY A 109 -17.03 -21.11 -25.46
C GLY A 109 -16.24 -22.41 -25.35
N LYS A 110 -14.91 -22.38 -25.57
CA LYS A 110 -14.00 -23.52 -25.48
C LYS A 110 -12.68 -23.04 -24.91
N LEU A 111 -12.24 -23.65 -23.80
CA LEU A 111 -10.88 -23.48 -23.29
C LEU A 111 -10.00 -24.65 -23.74
N ASP A 112 -8.81 -24.32 -24.23
CA ASP A 112 -7.75 -25.30 -24.42
C ASP A 112 -6.79 -25.34 -23.21
N ARG A 113 -5.84 -26.28 -23.23
CA ARG A 113 -4.82 -26.38 -22.17
C ARG A 113 -3.88 -25.18 -22.12
N ALA A 114 -3.70 -24.44 -23.21
CA ALA A 114 -2.89 -23.24 -23.23
C ALA A 114 -3.62 -22.07 -22.55
N ASP A 115 -4.93 -21.96 -22.73
CA ASP A 115 -5.80 -20.99 -22.07
C ASP A 115 -5.79 -21.19 -20.54
N LEU A 116 -5.90 -22.45 -20.07
CA LEU A 116 -5.82 -22.75 -18.64
C LEU A 116 -4.44 -22.43 -18.05
N ARG A 117 -3.35 -22.75 -18.76
CA ARG A 117 -1.99 -22.36 -18.33
C ARG A 117 -1.82 -20.84 -18.31
N HIS A 118 -2.37 -20.11 -19.28
CA HIS A 118 -2.32 -18.65 -19.31
C HIS A 118 -2.98 -18.06 -18.06
N LEU A 119 -4.16 -18.57 -17.70
CA LEU A 119 -4.84 -18.20 -16.46
C LEU A 119 -3.98 -18.56 -15.23
N GLU A 120 -3.40 -19.75 -15.15
CA GLU A 120 -2.48 -20.11 -14.05
C GLU A 120 -1.31 -19.13 -13.92
N TYR A 121 -0.72 -18.66 -15.03
CA TYR A 121 0.38 -17.68 -14.99
C TYR A 121 -0.06 -16.29 -14.51
N LEU A 122 -1.32 -15.90 -14.74
CA LEU A 122 -1.84 -14.60 -14.27
C LEU A 122 -1.80 -14.49 -12.74
N VAL A 123 -1.83 -15.60 -11.99
CA VAL A 123 -1.72 -15.57 -10.52
C VAL A 123 -0.45 -14.87 -10.06
N HIS A 124 0.68 -15.02 -10.77
CA HIS A 124 1.93 -14.39 -10.40
C HIS A 124 1.87 -12.88 -10.56
N ARG A 125 1.13 -12.39 -11.55
CA ARG A 125 0.93 -10.96 -11.78
C ARG A 125 -0.06 -10.37 -10.78
N ILE A 126 -1.11 -11.10 -10.44
CA ILE A 126 -2.08 -10.71 -9.40
C ILE A 126 -1.38 -10.67 -8.04
N ALA A 127 -0.50 -11.62 -7.71
CA ALA A 127 0.20 -11.68 -6.42
C ALA A 127 1.12 -10.49 -6.12
N ILE A 128 1.53 -9.73 -7.14
CA ILE A 128 2.32 -8.50 -6.95
C ILE A 128 1.48 -7.39 -6.32
N VAL A 129 0.19 -7.33 -6.66
CA VAL A 129 -0.68 -6.18 -6.34
C VAL A 129 -1.86 -6.55 -5.45
N GLY A 130 -2.33 -7.78 -5.49
CA GLY A 130 -3.59 -8.19 -4.88
C GLY A 130 -3.50 -8.62 -3.43
N SER A 131 -4.57 -8.36 -2.70
CA SER A 131 -4.72 -8.82 -1.32
C SER A 131 -4.85 -10.35 -1.22
N PRO A 132 -4.62 -10.91 -0.01
CA PRO A 132 -4.83 -12.33 0.23
C PRO A 132 -6.26 -12.82 -0.10
N GLU A 133 -7.27 -11.94 0.00
CA GLU A 133 -8.65 -12.27 -0.34
C GLU A 133 -8.82 -12.45 -1.85
N VAL A 134 -8.25 -11.55 -2.66
CA VAL A 134 -8.24 -11.66 -4.12
C VAL A 134 -7.55 -12.94 -4.57
N LEU A 135 -6.38 -13.26 -4.00
CA LEU A 135 -5.64 -14.47 -4.37
C LEU A 135 -6.40 -15.75 -4.05
N ARG A 136 -7.13 -15.77 -2.93
CA ARG A 136 -7.98 -16.89 -2.55
C ARG A 136 -9.14 -17.07 -3.53
N ALA A 137 -9.88 -15.98 -3.79
CA ALA A 137 -11.01 -15.99 -4.72
C ALA A 137 -10.57 -16.38 -6.13
N TYR A 138 -9.39 -15.92 -6.55
CA TYR A 138 -8.79 -16.29 -7.83
C TYR A 138 -8.45 -17.79 -7.91
N GLY A 139 -7.85 -18.34 -6.85
CA GLY A 139 -7.54 -19.77 -6.78
C GLY A 139 -8.79 -20.66 -6.76
N GLU A 140 -9.92 -20.19 -6.23
CA GLU A 140 -11.22 -20.85 -6.34
C GLU A 140 -11.76 -20.81 -7.76
N PHE A 141 -11.70 -19.64 -8.40
CA PHE A 141 -12.08 -19.48 -9.80
C PHE A 141 -11.31 -20.41 -10.75
N ILE A 142 -9.98 -20.46 -10.66
CA ILE A 142 -9.17 -21.35 -11.51
C ILE A 142 -9.48 -22.83 -11.26
N ARG A 143 -9.76 -23.23 -10.02
CA ARG A 143 -10.18 -24.61 -9.72
C ARG A 143 -11.55 -24.93 -10.31
N GLY A 144 -12.50 -23.98 -10.26
CA GLY A 144 -13.81 -24.11 -10.88
C GLY A 144 -13.71 -24.26 -12.39
N VAL A 145 -12.97 -23.37 -13.06
CA VAL A 145 -12.70 -23.44 -14.50
C VAL A 145 -11.99 -24.75 -14.85
N GLY A 146 -10.92 -25.11 -14.14
CA GLY A 146 -10.22 -26.38 -14.39
C GLY A 146 -11.10 -27.62 -14.23
N ALA A 147 -12.12 -27.57 -13.36
CA ALA A 147 -13.08 -28.66 -13.20
C ALA A 147 -14.10 -28.73 -14.34
N ALA A 148 -14.67 -27.60 -14.71
CA ALA A 148 -15.68 -27.44 -15.76
C ALA A 148 -15.20 -27.90 -17.15
N PHE A 149 -13.90 -27.76 -17.43
CA PHE A 149 -13.31 -28.04 -18.74
C PHE A 149 -12.51 -29.36 -18.81
N ARG A 150 -12.62 -30.23 -17.79
CA ARG A 150 -11.99 -31.57 -17.82
C ARG A 150 -12.74 -32.56 -18.69
N ASP A 151 -14.07 -32.48 -18.66
CA ASP A 151 -14.93 -33.29 -19.49
C ASP A 151 -15.24 -32.48 -20.75
N SER A 152 -15.08 -33.08 -21.92
CA SER A 152 -15.10 -32.36 -23.22
C SER A 152 -16.44 -31.66 -23.55
N GLU A 153 -17.44 -31.79 -22.68
CA GLU A 153 -18.73 -31.10 -22.72
C GLU A 153 -18.90 -30.34 -21.40
N VAL A 154 -19.02 -29.02 -21.50
CA VAL A 154 -19.33 -28.14 -20.36
C VAL A 154 -20.82 -28.29 -20.08
N SER A 155 -21.18 -28.76 -18.89
CA SER A 155 -22.59 -28.80 -18.49
C SER A 155 -23.08 -27.40 -18.07
N GLU A 156 -24.39 -27.19 -18.09
CA GLU A 156 -25.03 -25.99 -17.56
C GLU A 156 -24.58 -25.73 -16.09
N ALA A 157 -24.56 -26.78 -15.26
CA ALA A 157 -24.10 -26.72 -13.89
C ALA A 157 -22.62 -26.29 -13.73
N ASP A 158 -21.76 -26.61 -14.71
CA ASP A 158 -20.36 -26.18 -14.72
C ASP A 158 -20.23 -24.69 -15.07
N SER A 159 -21.05 -24.21 -16.01
CA SER A 159 -21.14 -22.79 -16.37
C SER A 159 -21.56 -21.95 -15.16
N ASP A 160 -22.59 -22.39 -14.44
CA ASP A 160 -23.11 -21.73 -13.25
C ASP A 160 -22.07 -21.64 -12.13
N LEU A 161 -21.28 -22.70 -11.97
CA LEU A 161 -20.22 -22.74 -10.97
C LEU A 161 -19.11 -21.75 -11.33
N VAL A 162 -18.69 -21.70 -12.59
CA VAL A 162 -17.67 -20.76 -13.07
C VAL A 162 -18.15 -19.31 -12.93
N MET A 163 -19.40 -19.02 -13.30
CA MET A 163 -19.98 -17.67 -13.17
C MET A 163 -20.07 -17.20 -11.72
N ARG A 164 -20.46 -18.08 -10.79
CA ARG A 164 -20.46 -17.75 -9.34
C ARG A 164 -19.06 -17.48 -8.80
N HIS A 165 -18.06 -18.26 -9.22
CA HIS A 165 -16.67 -17.99 -8.84
C HIS A 165 -16.15 -16.68 -9.44
N LEU A 166 -16.52 -16.35 -10.67
CA LEU A 166 -16.18 -15.08 -11.30
C LEU A 166 -16.83 -13.88 -10.58
N ALA A 167 -18.09 -13.99 -10.18
CA ALA A 167 -18.76 -12.99 -9.37
C ALA A 167 -18.05 -12.77 -8.03
N THR A 168 -17.71 -13.85 -7.34
CA THR A 168 -16.97 -13.80 -6.06
C THR A 168 -15.60 -13.13 -6.23
N LEU A 169 -14.87 -13.48 -7.30
CA LEU A 169 -13.61 -12.84 -7.66
C LEU A 169 -13.80 -11.35 -7.92
N THR A 170 -14.83 -10.96 -8.69
CA THR A 170 -15.12 -9.57 -9.02
C THR A 170 -15.40 -8.73 -7.77
N ILE A 171 -16.16 -9.28 -6.81
CA ILE A 171 -16.41 -8.64 -5.52
C ILE A 171 -15.11 -8.45 -4.74
N ALA A 172 -14.26 -9.49 -4.67
CA ALA A 172 -12.97 -9.41 -4.00
C ALA A 172 -12.04 -8.35 -4.64
N LEU A 173 -12.00 -8.29 -5.98
CA LEU A 173 -11.23 -7.28 -6.73
C LEU A 173 -11.74 -5.87 -6.43
N ARG A 174 -13.06 -5.68 -6.41
CA ARG A 174 -13.69 -4.39 -6.10
C ARG A 174 -13.33 -3.92 -4.70
N ARG A 175 -13.52 -4.78 -3.69
CA ARG A 175 -13.18 -4.46 -2.30
C ARG A 175 -11.69 -4.13 -2.13
N ASP A 176 -10.82 -4.83 -2.85
CA ASP A 176 -9.38 -4.56 -2.81
C ASP A 176 -8.98 -3.24 -3.49
N LEU A 177 -9.74 -2.80 -4.51
CA LEU A 177 -9.43 -1.60 -5.28
C LEU A 177 -10.05 -0.33 -4.69
N ILE A 178 -11.30 -0.42 -4.23
CA ILE A 178 -12.09 0.73 -3.77
C ILE A 178 -12.79 0.49 -2.42
N GLY A 179 -12.27 -0.42 -1.60
CA GLY A 179 -12.88 -0.78 -0.31
C GLY A 179 -13.12 0.39 0.65
N GLU A 180 -12.27 1.43 0.63
CA GLU A 180 -12.48 2.65 1.42
C GLU A 180 -13.74 3.42 0.97
N LEU A 181 -14.00 3.44 -0.35
CA LEU A 181 -15.20 4.06 -0.92
C LEU A 181 -16.45 3.22 -0.61
N ASP A 182 -16.35 1.90 -0.73
CA ASP A 182 -17.44 0.99 -0.37
C ASP A 182 -17.78 1.07 1.13
N ALA A 183 -16.77 1.28 2.00
CA ALA A 183 -16.97 1.52 3.44
C ALA A 183 -17.67 2.86 3.73
N ALA A 184 -17.47 3.88 2.88
CA ALA A 184 -18.17 5.15 3.00
C ALA A 184 -19.64 5.07 2.55
N TYR A 185 -19.99 4.13 1.66
CA TYR A 185 -21.32 3.94 1.09
C TYR A 185 -21.79 2.48 1.17
N PRO A 186 -22.04 1.93 2.37
CA PRO A 186 -22.24 0.49 2.57
C PRO A 186 -23.50 -0.05 1.87
N GLU A 187 -24.59 0.73 1.81
CA GLU A 187 -25.82 0.31 1.14
C GLU A 187 -25.65 0.20 -0.39
N LEU A 188 -24.90 1.13 -0.97
CA LEU A 188 -24.58 1.12 -2.41
C LEU A 188 -23.66 -0.06 -2.74
N ALA A 189 -22.64 -0.28 -1.91
CA ALA A 189 -21.74 -1.43 -2.05
C ALA A 189 -22.52 -2.75 -2.00
N ALA A 190 -23.42 -2.91 -1.02
CA ALA A 190 -24.28 -4.09 -0.90
C ALA A 190 -25.26 -4.25 -2.08
N SER A 191 -25.74 -3.14 -2.67
CA SER A 191 -26.54 -3.20 -3.90
C SER A 191 -25.73 -3.73 -5.07
N ILE A 192 -24.53 -3.20 -5.30
CA ILE A 192 -23.68 -3.60 -6.41
C ILE A 192 -23.22 -5.05 -6.27
N GLU A 193 -22.88 -5.50 -5.05
CA GLU A 193 -22.55 -6.91 -4.81
C GLU A 193 -23.72 -7.84 -5.14
N ARG A 194 -24.95 -7.46 -4.79
CA ARG A 194 -26.16 -8.20 -5.20
C ARG A 194 -26.32 -8.20 -6.72
N ASP A 195 -26.18 -7.06 -7.38
CA ASP A 195 -26.30 -6.97 -8.85
C ASP A 195 -25.26 -7.86 -9.58
N ILE A 196 -24.04 -7.95 -9.04
CA ILE A 196 -22.99 -8.83 -9.57
C ILE A 196 -23.37 -10.31 -9.40
N LEU A 197 -23.90 -10.69 -8.24
CA LEU A 197 -24.34 -12.06 -7.97
C LEU A 197 -25.57 -12.43 -8.83
N ASP A 198 -26.57 -11.56 -8.88
CA ASP A 198 -27.77 -11.74 -9.70
C ASP A 198 -27.44 -11.90 -11.19
N ASN A 199 -26.45 -11.16 -11.70
CA ASN A 199 -25.99 -11.31 -13.09
C ASN A 199 -25.34 -12.67 -13.36
N ALA A 200 -24.59 -13.21 -12.40
CA ALA A 200 -24.02 -14.55 -12.50
C ALA A 200 -25.12 -15.62 -12.49
N GLU A 201 -26.18 -15.42 -11.71
CA GLU A 201 -27.35 -16.31 -11.68
C GLU A 201 -28.21 -16.21 -12.95
N ARG A 202 -28.37 -15.04 -13.57
CA ARG A 202 -29.14 -14.91 -14.82
C ARG A 202 -28.42 -15.44 -16.05
N SER A 203 -27.09 -15.33 -16.06
CA SER A 203 -26.27 -15.78 -17.18
C SER A 203 -26.19 -17.31 -17.24
N ALA A 204 -26.43 -18.00 -16.13
CA ALA A 204 -26.66 -19.44 -16.04
C ALA A 204 -27.86 -19.89 -16.88
N ASP A 205 -29.00 -19.21 -16.74
CA ASP A 205 -30.28 -19.58 -17.37
C ASP A 205 -30.34 -19.41 -18.91
N THR A 206 -29.27 -18.90 -19.55
CA THR A 206 -29.28 -18.51 -20.98
C THR A 206 -28.47 -19.43 -21.90
N PHE A 207 -27.84 -20.49 -21.39
CA PHE A 207 -26.97 -21.39 -22.18
C PHE A 207 -27.57 -22.79 -22.40
#